data_AF-A0A7K0LKM3-F1
#
_entry.id   AF-A0A7K0LKM3-F1
#
_cell.length_a   1.000
_cell.length_b   1.000
_cell.length_c   1.000
_cell.angle_alpha   90.00
_cell.angle_beta   90.00
_cell.angle_gamma   90.00
#
_symmetry.space_group_name_H-M   'P 1'
#
loop_
_entity.id
_entity.type
_entity.pdbx_description
1 polymer ?
#
loop_
_entity_poly.entity_id
_entity_poly.type
_entity_poly.pdbx_seq_one_letter_code
_entity_poly.pdbx_strand_id
1 'polypeptide(L)'
;MSLAPEIIKQLADQKAAGLPQVWEAPLPVIRELTQSRVAFAGTPEPIHLVVNKFIPGPTADLPIRIYRPNEDQSAPALVFFHGGGWVLNFLDIY
;
A
#
# COMPACT_ATOMS: atom_id res chain seq x y z
N MET A 1 -17.63 0.21 -21.87
CA MET A 1 -16.82 -0.99 -21.54
C MET A 1 -17.45 -1.63 -20.31
N SER A 2 -17.62 -2.96 -20.31
CA SER A 2 -18.09 -3.72 -19.14
C SER A 2 -16.93 -4.01 -18.17
N LEU A 3 -17.25 -4.28 -16.90
CA LEU A 3 -16.26 -4.71 -15.91
C LEU A 3 -15.72 -6.12 -16.25
N ALA A 4 -14.46 -6.37 -15.90
CA ALA A 4 -13.86 -7.69 -16.03
C ALA A 4 -14.51 -8.69 -15.02
N PRO A 5 -14.66 -9.99 -15.36
CA PRO A 5 -15.33 -10.97 -14.51
C PRO A 5 -14.74 -11.08 -13.09
N GLU A 6 -13.42 -10.99 -12.96
CA GLU A 6 -12.70 -11.02 -11.69
C GLU A 6 -13.05 -9.83 -10.79
N ILE A 7 -13.27 -8.65 -11.36
CA ILE A 7 -13.70 -7.45 -10.62
C ILE A 7 -15.15 -7.61 -10.15
N ILE A 8 -16.03 -8.18 -10.99
CA ILE A 8 -17.42 -8.46 -10.61
C ILE A 8 -17.46 -9.43 -9.42
N LYS A 9 -16.67 -10.51 -9.47
CA LYS A 9 -16.57 -11.47 -8.37
C LYS A 9 -16.05 -10.79 -7.10
N GLN A 10 -14.98 -10.01 -7.21
CA GLN A 10 -14.37 -9.34 -6.07
C GLN A 10 -15.34 -8.37 -5.36
N LEU A 11 -16.12 -7.62 -6.14
CA LEU A 11 -17.14 -6.72 -5.58
C LEU A 11 -18.28 -7.48 -4.90
N ALA A 12 -18.68 -8.64 -5.44
CA ALA A 12 -19.67 -9.51 -4.81
C ALA A 12 -19.17 -10.09 -3.47
N ASP A 13 -17.92 -10.56 -3.44
CA ASP A 13 -17.28 -11.08 -2.22
C ASP A 13 -17.16 -9.98 -1.15
N GLN A 14 -16.75 -8.76 -1.54
CA GLN A 14 -16.68 -7.60 -0.62
C GLN A 14 -18.05 -7.25 -0.05
N LYS A 15 -19.09 -7.26 -0.89
CA LYS A 15 -20.47 -7.02 -0.43
C LYS A 15 -20.92 -8.11 0.56
N ALA A 16 -20.62 -9.37 0.26
CA ALA A 16 -20.99 -10.50 1.12
C ALA A 16 -20.26 -10.49 2.47
N ALA A 17 -19.04 -9.93 2.53
CA ALA A 17 -18.27 -9.79 3.77
C ALA A 17 -18.93 -8.83 4.79
N GLY A 18 -19.81 -7.93 4.36
CA GLY A 18 -20.59 -7.07 5.26
C GLY A 18 -19.76 -6.16 6.17
N LEU A 19 -18.53 -5.82 5.75
CA LEU A 19 -17.63 -4.97 6.52
C LEU A 19 -18.12 -3.51 6.51
N PRO A 20 -17.87 -2.75 7.60
CA PRO A 20 -18.24 -1.35 7.67
C PRO A 20 -17.54 -0.52 6.60
N GLN A 21 -18.21 0.52 6.10
CA GLN A 21 -17.58 1.56 5.30
C GLN A 21 -16.56 2.34 6.13
N VAL A 22 -15.64 3.04 5.46
CA VAL A 22 -14.52 3.75 6.12
C VAL A 22 -14.95 4.86 7.09
N TRP A 23 -16.18 5.35 7.00
CA TRP A 23 -16.78 6.34 7.92
C TRP A 23 -17.68 5.71 9.00
N GLU A 24 -17.92 4.40 8.98
CA GLU A 24 -18.86 3.72 9.87
C GLU A 24 -18.19 3.09 11.10
N ALA A 25 -16.85 3.05 11.13
CA ALA A 25 -16.10 2.47 12.24
C ALA A 25 -14.92 3.34 12.69
N PRO A 26 -14.43 3.17 13.94
CA PRO A 26 -13.24 3.87 14.42
C PRO A 26 -11.99 3.62 13.56
N LEU A 27 -11.10 4.61 13.47
CA LEU A 27 -9.89 4.52 12.65
C LEU A 27 -9.01 3.29 12.91
N PRO A 28 -8.79 2.84 14.17
CA PRO A 28 -8.01 1.62 14.42
C PRO A 28 -8.63 0.39 13.75
N VAL A 29 -9.96 0.28 13.76
CA VAL A 29 -10.69 -0.82 13.09
C VAL A 29 -10.51 -0.74 11.58
N ILE A 30 -10.69 0.44 10.98
CA ILE A 30 -10.51 0.62 9.54
C ILE A 30 -9.08 0.31 9.12
N ARG A 31 -8.07 0.77 9.87
CA ARG A 31 -6.65 0.49 9.58
C ARG A 31 -6.32 -0.99 9.66
N GLU A 32 -6.86 -1.71 10.65
CA GLU A 32 -6.71 -3.16 10.73
C GLU A 32 -7.31 -3.86 9.51
N LEU A 33 -8.53 -3.48 9.11
CA LEU A 33 -9.17 -4.01 7.90
C LEU A 33 -8.34 -3.73 6.63
N THR A 34 -7.64 -2.58 6.54
CA THR A 34 -6.79 -2.28 5.39
C THR A 34 -5.55 -3.16 5.28
N GLN A 35 -5.09 -3.81 6.35
CA GLN A 35 -3.94 -4.72 6.27
C GLN A 35 -4.20 -5.91 5.36
N SER A 36 -5.46 -6.38 5.28
CA SER A 36 -5.87 -7.47 4.39
C SER A 36 -5.64 -7.16 2.90
N ARG A 37 -5.49 -5.89 2.53
CA ARG A 37 -5.36 -5.47 1.14
C ARG A 37 -4.03 -5.87 0.50
N VAL A 38 -3.03 -6.25 1.30
CA VAL A 38 -1.79 -6.86 0.78
C VAL A 38 -2.09 -8.10 -0.05
N ALA A 39 -3.21 -8.80 0.19
CA ALA A 39 -3.65 -9.93 -0.64
C ALA A 39 -3.98 -9.54 -2.10
N PHE A 40 -4.20 -8.25 -2.39
CA PHE A 40 -4.38 -7.74 -3.74
C PHE A 40 -3.09 -7.21 -4.35
N ALA A 41 -2.00 -7.15 -3.58
CA ALA A 41 -0.68 -6.93 -4.16
C ALA A 41 -0.30 -8.18 -4.96
N GLY A 42 0.13 -7.98 -6.20
CA GLY A 42 0.70 -9.07 -6.99
C GLY A 42 2.02 -9.56 -6.40
N THR A 43 2.59 -10.59 -7.01
CA THR A 43 3.98 -10.98 -6.70
C THR A 43 4.89 -9.79 -6.97
N PRO A 44 5.70 -9.34 -5.98
CA PRO A 44 6.65 -8.27 -6.22
C PRO A 44 7.64 -8.65 -7.33
N GLU A 45 7.93 -7.70 -8.23
CA GLU A 45 8.97 -7.88 -9.23
C GLU A 45 10.33 -8.10 -8.54
N PRO A 46 11.19 -9.00 -9.06
CA PRO A 46 12.55 -9.16 -8.55
C PRO A 46 13.30 -7.82 -8.62
N ILE A 47 13.75 -7.35 -7.46
CA ILE A 47 14.48 -6.09 -7.34
C ILE A 47 15.83 -6.37 -6.68
N HIS A 48 16.88 -5.72 -7.20
CA HIS A 48 18.25 -5.95 -6.75
C HIS A 48 18.44 -5.69 -5.25
N LEU A 49 17.86 -4.62 -4.74
CA LEU A 49 18.00 -4.25 -3.33
C LEU A 49 16.75 -3.54 -2.80
N VAL A 50 16.29 -3.96 -1.62
CA VAL A 50 15.25 -3.30 -0.82
C VAL A 50 15.83 -2.97 0.55
N VAL A 51 15.79 -1.70 0.94
CA VAL A 51 16.28 -1.26 2.26
C VAL A 51 15.23 -0.40 2.96
N ASN A 52 14.85 -0.80 4.16
CA ASN A 52 14.08 0.03 5.07
C ASN A 52 15.03 0.98 5.82
N LYS A 53 14.69 2.27 5.87
CA LYS A 53 15.43 3.28 6.64
C LYS A 53 14.48 4.19 7.39
N PHE A 54 15.03 4.89 8.36
CA PHE A 54 14.41 6.06 8.96
C PHE A 54 15.21 7.29 8.54
N ILE A 55 14.50 8.37 8.21
CA ILE A 55 15.10 9.69 7.98
C ILE A 55 14.53 10.70 8.98
N PRO A 56 15.34 11.66 9.48
CA PRO A 56 14.83 12.68 10.39
C PRO A 56 13.73 13.51 9.74
N GLY A 57 12.56 13.56 10.37
CA GLY A 57 11.47 14.46 10.02
C GLY A 57 11.32 15.61 11.03
N PRO A 58 10.43 16.57 10.76
CA PRO A 58 10.25 17.74 11.63
C PRO A 58 9.66 17.41 13.01
N THR A 59 8.89 16.31 13.13
CA THR A 59 8.21 15.92 14.36
C THR A 59 8.53 14.49 14.82
N ALA A 60 9.00 13.64 13.90
CA ALA A 60 9.38 12.26 14.15
C ALA A 60 10.26 11.75 13.00
N ASP A 61 10.96 10.64 13.23
CA ASP A 61 11.63 9.91 12.16
C ASP A 61 10.61 9.30 11.19
N LEU A 62 10.86 9.50 9.89
CA LEU A 62 10.00 9.01 8.81
C LEU A 62 10.51 7.65 8.32
N PRO A 63 9.70 6.58 8.43
CA PRO A 63 10.04 5.30 7.80
C PRO A 63 9.94 5.44 6.28
N ILE A 64 10.99 5.01 5.59
CA ILE A 64 11.05 4.94 4.13
C ILE A 64 11.52 3.55 3.71
N ARG A 65 11.15 3.17 2.48
CA ARG A 65 11.71 2.00 1.80
C ARG A 65 12.34 2.43 0.49
N ILE A 66 13.60 2.06 0.30
CA ILE A 66 14.37 2.33 -0.91
C ILE A 66 14.38 1.06 -1.73
N TYR A 67 13.85 1.15 -2.94
CA TYR A 67 13.92 0.12 -3.96
C TYR A 67 14.98 0.53 -4.98
N ARG A 68 16.03 -0.28 -5.13
CA ARG A 68 17.14 -0.03 -6.04
C ARG A 68 17.20 -1.17 -7.07
N PRO A 69 17.00 -0.88 -8.37
CA PRO A 69 16.90 -1.92 -9.39
C PRO A 69 18.26 -2.45 -9.86
N ASN A 70 19.35 -1.70 -9.67
CA ASN A 70 20.72 -2.10 -10.07
C ASN A 70 21.78 -1.28 -9.30
N GLU A 71 23.07 -1.51 -9.58
CA GLU A 71 24.19 -0.85 -8.89
C GLU A 71 24.53 0.58 -9.40
N ASP A 72 23.87 1.11 -10.43
CA ASP A 72 24.20 2.42 -11.02
C ASP A 72 23.99 3.57 -10.02
N GLN A 73 25.09 4.18 -9.56
CA GLN A 73 25.08 5.26 -8.57
C GLN A 73 24.58 6.60 -9.15
N SER A 74 24.50 6.73 -10.48
CA SER A 74 24.04 7.93 -11.17
C SER A 74 22.57 7.90 -11.59
N ALA A 75 21.88 6.79 -11.32
CA ALA A 75 20.47 6.64 -11.67
C ALA A 75 19.58 7.72 -11.00
N PRO A 76 18.60 8.29 -11.72
CA PRO A 76 17.67 9.24 -11.13
C PRO A 76 16.77 8.56 -10.09
N ALA A 77 16.32 9.33 -9.09
CA ALA A 77 15.43 8.85 -8.05
C ALA A 77 13.97 9.23 -8.35
N LEU A 78 13.06 8.27 -8.13
CA LEU A 78 11.62 8.53 -8.00
C LEU A 78 11.26 8.54 -6.51
N VAL A 79 10.61 9.61 -6.06
CA VAL A 79 10.04 9.68 -4.71
C VAL A 79 8.55 9.36 -4.81
N PHE A 80 8.15 8.23 -4.25
CA PHE A 80 6.76 7.78 -4.25
C PHE A 80 6.09 8.09 -2.91
N PHE A 81 4.89 8.67 -2.97
CA PHE A 81 4.02 8.90 -1.82
C PHE A 81 2.77 8.05 -1.98
N HIS A 82 2.52 7.19 -1.00
CA HIS A 82 1.41 6.27 -1.08
C HIS A 82 0.05 6.97 -0.94
N GLY A 83 -0.98 6.40 -1.56
CA GLY A 83 -2.36 6.85 -1.40
C GLY A 83 -2.95 6.43 -0.05
N GLY A 84 -4.22 6.76 0.18
CA GLY A 84 -4.93 6.41 1.43
C GLY A 84 -5.60 7.60 2.12
N GLY A 85 -5.79 8.73 1.41
CA GLY A 85 -6.50 9.89 1.91
C GLY A 85 -5.86 10.52 3.16
N TRP A 86 -4.54 10.36 3.31
CA TRP A 86 -3.75 10.85 4.45
C TRP A 86 -4.11 10.23 5.80
N VAL A 87 -4.85 9.12 5.80
CA VAL A 87 -5.34 8.45 7.00
C VAL A 87 -4.97 6.96 7.02
N LEU A 88 -4.97 6.31 5.85
CA LEU A 88 -4.84 4.87 5.68
C LEU A 88 -3.54 4.50 4.95
N ASN A 89 -3.28 3.18 4.90
CA ASN A 89 -2.19 2.51 4.19
C ASN A 89 -0.80 2.65 4.83
N PHE A 90 0.15 1.87 4.32
CA PHE A 90 1.51 1.70 4.84
C PHE A 90 2.43 1.13 3.74
N LEU A 91 3.71 0.88 4.03
CA LEU A 91 4.72 0.55 3.03
C LEU A 91 4.51 -0.78 2.28
N ASP A 92 3.76 -1.74 2.81
CA ASP A 92 3.63 -3.08 2.20
C ASP A 92 2.39 -3.25 1.31
N ILE A 93 1.52 -2.25 1.24
CA ILE A 93 0.32 -2.30 0.38
C ILE A 93 0.59 -1.80 -1.06
N TYR A 94 1.85 -1.43 -1.36
CA TYR A 94 2.30 -0.92 -2.66
C TYR A 94 3.65 -1.51 -3.07
#